data_AF-A0A941LFU4-F1
#
_entry.id   AF-A0A941LFU4-F1
#
_cell.length_a   1.000
_cell.length_b   1.000
_cell.length_c   1.000
_cell.angle_alpha   90.00
_cell.angle_beta   90.00
_cell.angle_gamma   90.00
#
_symmetry.space_group_name_H-M   'P 1'
#
loop_
_entity.id
_entity.type
_entity.pdbx_description
1 polymer ?
#
loop_
_entity_poly.entity_id
_entity_poly.type
_entity_poly.pdbx_seq_one_letter_code
_entity_poly.pdbx_strand_id
1 'polypeptide(L)'
;MNRRTSCMIVALGVALVWSTGFWTQYASAAKILIHMKTSLALDDAQICAVPNMAWAAVKAGHQVTILVDASAVTSVTKGFGWFRQLIGTETTALDRAGLPERERESLSEQIGVPLE
;
A
#
# COMPACT_ATOMS: atom_id res chain seq x y z
N MET A 1 52.75 -22.01 5.15
CA MET A 1 52.04 -21.11 6.09
C MET A 1 51.74 -21.90 7.35
N ASN A 2 52.11 -21.41 8.53
CA ASN A 2 52.07 -22.21 9.75
C ASN A 2 50.64 -22.23 10.33
N ARG A 3 50.29 -23.29 11.07
CA ARG A 3 48.92 -23.46 11.62
C ARG A 3 48.45 -22.24 12.43
N ARG A 4 49.39 -21.58 13.12
CA ARG A 4 49.15 -20.34 13.88
C ARG A 4 48.78 -19.14 13.01
N THR A 5 49.46 -18.94 11.88
CA THR A 5 49.14 -17.82 10.97
C THR A 5 47.83 -18.06 10.24
N SER A 6 47.50 -19.31 9.92
CA SER A 6 46.20 -19.66 9.33
C SER A 6 45.04 -19.41 10.30
N CYS A 7 45.19 -19.75 11.59
CA CYS A 7 44.19 -19.45 12.62
C CYS A 7 43.98 -17.95 12.83
N MET A 8 45.05 -17.14 12.81
CA MET A 8 44.93 -15.68 12.95
C MET A 8 44.18 -15.05 11.78
N ILE A 9 44.46 -15.47 10.54
CA ILE A 9 43.77 -14.93 9.35
C ILE A 9 42.28 -15.25 9.39
N VAL A 10 41.91 -16.47 9.78
CA VAL A 10 40.50 -16.87 9.92
C VAL A 10 39.82 -16.09 11.05
N ALA A 11 40.46 -15.94 12.21
CA ALA A 11 39.89 -15.18 13.31
C ALA A 11 39.67 -13.70 12.94
N LEU A 12 40.61 -13.10 12.20
CA LEU A 12 40.49 -11.73 11.72
C LEU A 12 39.36 -11.58 10.68
N GLY A 13 39.23 -12.57 9.79
CA GLY A 13 38.15 -12.60 8.79
C GLY A 13 36.76 -12.72 9.43
N VAL A 14 36.61 -13.57 10.45
CA VAL A 14 35.35 -13.73 11.20
C VAL A 14 35.04 -12.44 11.98
N ALA A 15 36.04 -11.84 12.64
CA ALA A 15 35.86 -10.59 13.35
C ALA A 15 35.45 -9.44 12.41
N LEU A 16 36.02 -9.38 11.19
CA LEU A 16 35.63 -8.38 10.19
C LEU A 16 34.18 -8.56 9.74
N VAL A 17 33.75 -9.79 9.44
CA VAL A 17 32.38 -10.10 9.02
C VAL A 17 31.36 -9.83 10.13
N TRP A 18 31.74 -10.03 11.39
CA TRP A 18 30.90 -9.66 12.53
C TRP A 18 30.88 -8.15 12.81
N SER A 19 31.95 -7.43 12.47
CA SER A 19 32.02 -5.97 12.63
C SER A 19 31.21 -5.22 11.57
N THR A 20 31.03 -5.82 10.39
CA THR A 20 29.99 -5.42 9.43
C THR A 20 28.66 -5.99 9.91
N GLY A 21 28.20 -5.54 11.08
CA GLY A 21 26.85 -5.80 11.52
C GLY A 21 25.91 -5.51 10.36
N PHE A 22 25.08 -6.49 9.99
CA PHE A 22 23.99 -6.29 9.06
C PHE A 22 23.07 -5.25 9.69
N TRP A 23 23.33 -3.97 9.40
CA TRP A 23 22.41 -2.88 9.68
C TRP A 23 21.26 -3.04 8.69
N THR A 24 20.37 -3.99 8.96
CA THR A 24 19.01 -3.89 8.45
C THR A 24 18.44 -2.61 9.02
N GLN A 25 18.39 -1.56 8.21
CA GLN A 25 17.58 -0.39 8.51
C GLN A 25 16.14 -0.88 8.63
N TYR A 26 15.70 -1.15 9.85
CA TYR A 26 14.28 -1.26 10.15
C TYR A 26 13.70 0.13 9.90
N ALA A 27 13.19 0.36 8.68
CA ALA A 27 12.34 1.49 8.41
C ALA A 27 11.13 1.34 9.33
N SER A 28 11.06 2.16 10.38
CA SER A 28 9.94 2.17 11.30
C SER A 28 8.65 2.45 10.54
N ALA A 29 7.57 1.76 10.90
CA ALA A 29 6.25 1.98 10.33
C ALA A 29 5.86 3.47 10.42
N ALA A 30 5.77 4.14 9.27
CA ALA A 30 5.35 5.54 9.20
C ALA A 30 3.83 5.67 9.23
N LYS A 31 3.34 6.83 9.67
CA LYS A 31 1.93 7.24 9.53
C LYS A 31 1.81 8.15 8.32
N ILE A 32 1.05 7.72 7.31
CA ILE A 32 0.88 8.41 6.04
C ILE A 32 -0.56 8.91 5.93
N LEU A 33 -0.74 10.20 5.67
CA LEU A 33 -2.04 10.79 5.34
C LEU A 33 -2.08 11.11 3.84
N ILE A 34 -3.02 10.53 3.12
CA ILE A 34 -3.28 10.82 1.71
C ILE A 34 -4.55 11.67 1.62
N HIS A 35 -4.44 12.88 1.06
CA HIS A 35 -5.57 13.78 0.87
C HIS A 35 -6.10 13.68 -0.55
N MET A 36 -7.26 13.07 -0.71
CA MET A 36 -7.92 12.86 -1.99
C MET A 36 -9.02 13.91 -2.19
N LYS A 37 -8.86 14.78 -3.19
CA LYS A 37 -9.78 15.92 -3.44
C LYS A 37 -10.55 15.82 -4.75
N THR A 38 -10.11 14.96 -5.67
CA THR A 38 -10.63 14.84 -7.03
C THR A 38 -11.52 13.60 -7.19
N SER A 39 -12.62 13.72 -7.93
CA SER A 39 -13.55 12.63 -8.20
C SER A 39 -13.21 11.88 -9.49
N LEU A 40 -13.72 10.65 -9.61
CA LEU A 40 -13.62 9.85 -10.83
C LEU A 40 -14.17 10.56 -12.07
N ALA A 41 -15.18 11.42 -11.91
CA ALA A 41 -15.78 12.17 -13.01
C ALA A 41 -14.93 13.36 -13.47
N LEU A 42 -13.96 13.80 -12.67
CA LEU A 42 -13.11 14.96 -12.95
C LEU A 42 -11.70 14.57 -13.39
N ASP A 43 -11.11 13.57 -12.73
CA ASP A 43 -9.78 13.06 -13.04
C ASP A 43 -9.67 11.61 -12.52
N ASP A 44 -9.77 10.67 -13.45
CA ASP A 44 -9.70 9.24 -13.18
C ASP A 44 -8.30 8.82 -12.73
N ALA A 45 -7.25 9.42 -13.30
CA ALA A 45 -5.87 9.12 -12.94
C ALA A 45 -5.54 9.51 -11.49
N GLN A 46 -5.95 10.70 -11.04
CA GLN A 46 -5.71 11.14 -9.67
C GLN A 46 -6.44 10.30 -8.64
N ILE A 47 -7.70 9.94 -8.89
CA ILE A 47 -8.46 9.14 -7.92
C ILE A 47 -7.96 7.69 -7.88
N CYS A 48 -7.54 7.13 -9.01
CA CYS A 48 -6.98 5.78 -9.10
C CYS A 48 -5.56 5.67 -8.53
N ALA A 49 -4.80 6.77 -8.49
CA ALA A 49 -3.47 6.78 -7.88
C ALA A 49 -3.50 6.56 -6.36
N VAL A 50 -4.54 7.08 -5.68
CA VAL A 50 -4.67 6.99 -4.22
C VAL A 50 -4.72 5.54 -3.70
N PRO A 51 -5.58 4.64 -4.21
CA PRO A 51 -5.58 3.24 -3.76
C PRO A 51 -4.26 2.53 -4.07
N ASN A 52 -3.60 2.83 -5.20
CA ASN A 52 -2.30 2.24 -5.53
C ASN A 52 -1.19 2.67 -4.56
N MET A 53 -1.15 3.95 -4.19
CA MET A 53 -0.20 4.46 -3.20
C MET A 53 -0.49 3.94 -1.80
N ALA A 54 -1.76 3.93 -1.39
CA ALA A 54 -2.19 3.36 -0.12
C ALA A 54 -1.80 1.87 -0.05
N TRP A 55 -1.99 1.14 -1.14
CA TRP A 55 -1.60 -0.26 -1.28
C TRP A 55 -0.10 -0.46 -1.08
N ALA A 56 0.74 0.24 -1.83
CA ALA A 56 2.19 0.11 -1.71
C ALA A 56 2.69 0.46 -0.30
N ALA A 57 2.11 1.49 0.31
CA ALA A 57 2.47 1.92 1.66
C ALA A 57 2.06 0.90 2.75
N VAL A 58 0.85 0.34 2.68
CA VAL A 58 0.40 -0.71 3.61
C VAL A 58 1.27 -1.96 3.46
N LYS A 59 1.60 -2.36 2.21
CA LYS A 59 2.50 -3.49 1.96
C LYS A 59 3.92 -3.28 2.50
N ALA A 60 4.39 -2.03 2.54
CA ALA A 60 5.65 -1.64 3.17
C ALA A 60 5.59 -1.57 4.71
N GLY A 61 4.45 -1.91 5.33
CA GLY A 61 4.27 -1.90 6.78
C GLY A 61 3.93 -0.52 7.35
N HIS A 62 3.41 0.41 6.55
CA HIS A 62 3.00 1.73 7.02
C HIS A 62 1.52 1.76 7.41
N GLN A 63 1.18 2.67 8.32
CA GLN A 63 -0.21 2.99 8.65
C GLN A 63 -0.69 4.11 7.74
N VAL A 64 -1.73 3.86 6.94
CA VAL A 64 -2.27 4.83 5.97
C VAL A 64 -3.65 5.30 6.40
N THR A 65 -3.86 6.61 6.38
CA THR A 65 -5.17 7.27 6.51
C THR A 65 -5.46 8.01 5.21
N ILE A 66 -6.67 7.83 4.65
CA ILE A 66 -7.11 8.58 3.47
C ILE A 66 -8.17 9.59 3.92
N LEU A 67 -7.88 10.89 3.73
CA LEU A 67 -8.85 11.95 3.91
C LEU A 67 -9.51 12.23 2.55
N VAL A 68 -10.81 11.98 2.48
CA VAL A 68 -11.62 12.27 1.30
C VAL A 68 -12.31 13.64 1.48
N ASP A 69 -12.02 14.57 0.58
CA ASP A 69 -12.52 15.95 0.63
C ASP A 69 -12.98 16.42 -0.76
N ALA A 70 -13.63 17.60 -0.82
CA ALA A 70 -14.06 18.27 -2.04
C ALA A 70 -14.86 17.35 -2.97
N SER A 71 -14.47 17.23 -4.24
CA SER A 71 -15.22 16.43 -5.21
C SER A 71 -15.07 14.93 -4.96
N ALA A 72 -13.97 14.47 -4.34
CA ALA A 72 -13.72 13.05 -4.08
C ALA A 72 -14.78 12.41 -3.17
N VAL A 73 -15.48 13.21 -2.35
CA VAL A 73 -16.57 12.70 -1.50
C VAL A 73 -17.63 11.98 -2.32
N THR A 74 -17.88 12.43 -3.55
CA THR A 74 -18.85 11.81 -4.48
C THR A 74 -18.44 10.42 -4.93
N SER A 75 -17.14 10.09 -4.82
CA SER A 75 -16.61 8.80 -5.25
C SER A 75 -16.71 7.71 -4.19
N VAL A 76 -16.80 8.11 -2.91
CA VAL A 76 -16.96 7.20 -1.76
C VAL A 76 -18.35 7.25 -1.12
N THR A 77 -19.18 8.23 -1.50
CA THR A 77 -20.55 8.34 -0.99
C THR A 77 -21.51 7.45 -1.77
N LYS A 78 -22.33 6.68 -1.04
CA LYS A 78 -23.44 5.88 -1.59
C LYS A 78 -24.65 6.78 -1.80
N GLY A 79 -24.68 7.51 -2.91
CA GLY A 79 -25.72 8.50 -3.23
C GLY A 79 -25.76 9.68 -2.25
N PHE A 80 -26.25 10.84 -2.69
CA PHE A 80 -26.37 12.03 -1.84
C PHE A 80 -27.83 12.51 -1.82
N GLY A 81 -28.38 12.73 -0.62
CA GLY A 81 -29.69 13.34 -0.41
C GLY A 81 -30.91 12.47 -0.76
N TRP A 82 -32.00 13.15 -1.13
CA TRP A 82 -33.37 12.66 -1.35
C TRP A 82 -33.49 11.68 -2.53
N PHE A 83 -32.46 11.65 -3.38
CA PHE A 83 -32.24 10.64 -4.43
C PHE A 83 -31.90 9.24 -3.86
N ARG A 84 -31.26 9.15 -2.69
CA ARG A 84 -31.01 7.86 -2.00
C ARG A 84 -32.32 7.18 -1.60
N GLN A 85 -33.30 7.97 -1.16
CA GLN A 85 -34.64 7.51 -0.79
C GLN A 85 -35.44 7.01 -2.01
N LEU A 86 -35.13 7.51 -3.21
CA LEU A 86 -35.91 7.25 -4.43
C LEU A 86 -35.30 6.16 -5.33
N ILE A 87 -33.97 6.01 -5.37
CA ILE A 87 -33.28 5.13 -6.33
C ILE A 87 -32.47 4.01 -5.65
N GLY A 88 -32.24 4.07 -4.33
CA GLY A 88 -31.65 2.95 -3.59
C GLY A 88 -30.30 2.47 -4.15
N THR A 89 -29.42 3.37 -4.59
CA THR A 89 -28.11 2.96 -5.11
C THR A 89 -27.19 2.59 -3.95
N GLU A 90 -27.12 1.30 -3.66
CA GLU A 90 -26.27 0.69 -2.61
C GLU A 90 -24.76 0.70 -2.92
N THR A 91 -24.36 1.23 -4.08
CA THR A 91 -22.99 1.18 -4.61
C THR A 91 -22.40 2.57 -4.82
N THR A 92 -21.14 2.78 -4.40
CA THR A 92 -20.35 3.98 -4.66
C THR A 92 -19.92 4.09 -6.13
N ALA A 93 -19.27 5.19 -6.52
CA ALA A 93 -18.65 5.27 -7.85
C ALA A 93 -17.44 4.33 -7.94
N LEU A 94 -16.69 4.16 -6.84
CA LEU A 94 -15.60 3.19 -6.75
C LEU A 94 -16.10 1.75 -6.92
N ASP A 95 -17.23 1.40 -6.29
CA ASP A 95 -17.83 0.05 -6.38
C ASP A 95 -18.22 -0.31 -7.82
N ARG A 96 -18.54 0.71 -8.63
CA ARG A 96 -18.90 0.56 -10.05
C ARG A 96 -17.69 0.51 -10.97
N ALA A 97 -16.51 0.94 -10.52
CA ALA A 97 -15.26 0.88 -11.27
C ALA A 97 -14.57 -0.49 -11.10
N GLY A 98 -15.35 -1.57 -11.17
CA GLY A 98 -14.89 -2.92 -10.88
C GLY A 98 -13.75 -3.37 -11.80
N LEU A 99 -12.74 -4.00 -11.21
CA LEU A 99 -11.65 -4.66 -11.92
C LEU A 99 -12.16 -5.98 -12.55
N PRO A 100 -11.73 -6.34 -13.77
CA PRO A 100 -11.93 -7.67 -14.33
C PRO A 100 -11.48 -8.77 -13.37
N GLU A 101 -12.16 -9.92 -13.36
CA GLU A 101 -11.90 -11.01 -12.38
C GLU A 101 -10.44 -11.47 -12.38
N ARG A 102 -9.83 -11.59 -13.57
CA ARG A 102 -8.41 -11.91 -13.71
C ARG A 102 -7.50 -10.92 -12.97
N GLU A 103 -7.83 -9.64 -13.01
CA GLU A 103 -7.07 -8.60 -12.32
C GLU A 103 -7.31 -8.64 -10.82
N ARG A 104 -8.54 -8.98 -10.39
CA ARG A 104 -8.86 -9.21 -8.97
C ARG A 104 -8.08 -10.39 -8.40
N GLU A 105 -8.04 -11.53 -9.09
CA GLU A 105 -7.27 -12.72 -8.72
C GLU A 105 -5.77 -12.41 -8.67
N SER A 106 -5.23 -11.81 -9.74
CA SER A 106 -3.82 -11.42 -9.80
C SER A 106 -3.44 -10.44 -8.70
N LEU A 107 -4.34 -9.52 -8.34
CA LEU A 107 -4.13 -8.59 -7.24
C LEU A 107 -4.18 -9.34 -5.89
N SER A 108 -5.17 -10.20 -5.66
CA SER A 108 -5.31 -11.03 -4.45
C SER A 108 -4.05 -11.85 -4.15
N GLU A 109 -3.45 -12.48 -5.18
CA GLU A 109 -2.18 -13.20 -5.05
C GLU A 109 -1.01 -12.28 -4.69
N GLN A 110 -0.92 -11.11 -5.33
CA GLN A 110 0.15 -10.13 -5.06
C GLN A 110 0.07 -9.50 -3.67
N ILE A 111 -1.13 -9.46 -3.08
CA ILE A 111 -1.40 -8.84 -1.77
C ILE A 111 -1.49 -9.85 -0.62
N GLY A 112 -1.68 -11.14 -0.91
CA GLY A 112 -1.85 -12.17 0.12
C GLY A 112 -3.12 -11.99 0.96
N VAL A 113 -4.14 -11.32 0.40
CA VAL A 113 -5.45 -11.10 1.02
C VAL A 113 -6.47 -11.87 0.18
N PRO A 114 -7.26 -12.79 0.77
CA PRO A 114 -8.27 -13.53 0.04
C PRO A 114 -9.31 -12.60 -0.59
N LEU A 115 -9.80 -12.96 -1.77
CA LEU A 115 -11.05 -12.41 -2.28
C LEU A 115 -12.18 -12.85 -1.33
N GLU A 116 -13.00 -11.90 -0.87
CA GLU A 116 -14.24 -12.18 -0.12
C GLU A 116 -15.30 -12.88 -0.99
#